data_AF-A0A8H6T612-F1
#
_entry.id   AF-A0A8H6T612-F1
#
_cell.length_a   1.000
_cell.length_b   1.000
_cell.length_c   1.000
_cell.angle_alpha   90.00
_cell.angle_beta   90.00
_cell.angle_gamma   90.00
#
_symmetry.space_group_name_H-M   'P 1'
#
loop_
_entity.id
_entity.type
_entity.pdbx_description
1 polymer ?
#
loop_
_entity_poly.entity_id
_entity_poly.type
_entity_poly.pdbx_seq_one_letter_code
_entity_poly.pdbx_strand_id
1 'polypeptide(L)'
;MILTEADPPPYKDDPLEPGPSRPVSYQDHATGILVDIPEIHVPDGGELPPPEFTPYEAESFQTSDGCTVSHDGHLNTDGEALYRFLLSESTKHPVFQLHCSGSHSETRYRRVDHRESDGRIRTRTESFTETVQDFNFYIDASNLAGPIHWSVDDLEPAYRGAMVREVETSEGNCRTTKRSENKRFKAWVEDRTARGLPPWVGSGAAFAQGMSLDAPVLRSSKTLRQWADIYCASPKILKEFVYEKVVYGWNIRQLENAVRAVIVAAPYRGDITVEFITSANKVYVRPDNRLSRLLSNKWFKFLTIVLLIFPFIWLFKRFHAQGGGTWSVCGGAYSLKSWAHEEPEPTDVSVSKTVASSSTDPSPPSRRLVGTTEGAWFRRWQSTIGRAVVTRFQNSPSSAMYTTMEEDLPQAQILDGY
;
A
#
# COMPACT_ATOMS: atom_id res chain seq x y z
N MET A 1 -48.20 -13.30 38.66
CA MET A 1 -48.59 -12.20 37.77
C MET A 1 -47.82 -12.38 36.48
N ILE A 2 -48.47 -12.98 35.49
CA ILE A 2 -47.91 -13.29 34.17
C ILE A 2 -48.41 -12.18 33.25
N LEU A 3 -47.50 -11.39 32.67
CA LEU A 3 -47.82 -10.36 31.69
C LEU A 3 -47.65 -10.97 30.30
N THR A 4 -48.78 -11.17 29.63
CA THR A 4 -48.90 -11.64 28.25
C THR A 4 -48.68 -10.48 27.27
N GLU A 5 -47.87 -10.79 26.26
CA GLU A 5 -47.53 -10.03 25.07
C GLU A 5 -48.77 -9.87 24.16
N ALA A 6 -48.96 -8.69 23.57
CA ALA A 6 -50.10 -8.37 22.72
C ALA A 6 -49.67 -8.31 21.25
N ASP A 7 -50.31 -9.12 20.41
CA ASP A 7 -50.10 -9.16 18.95
C ASP A 7 -50.64 -7.91 18.22
N PRO A 8 -49.99 -7.46 17.13
CA PRO A 8 -50.49 -6.40 16.27
C PRO A 8 -51.61 -6.89 15.30
N PRO A 9 -52.49 -5.99 14.82
CA PRO A 9 -53.66 -6.35 14.03
C PRO A 9 -53.33 -6.74 12.57
N PRO A 10 -54.22 -7.51 11.91
CA PRO A 10 -53.96 -8.07 10.58
C PRO A 10 -54.12 -7.04 9.45
N TYR A 11 -53.23 -7.18 8.46
CA TYR A 11 -53.21 -6.47 7.18
C TYR A 11 -54.42 -6.86 6.32
N LYS A 12 -55.03 -5.88 5.63
CA LYS A 12 -56.13 -6.10 4.68
C LYS A 12 -55.58 -6.17 3.26
N ASP A 13 -55.88 -7.25 2.55
CA ASP A 13 -55.57 -7.46 1.14
C ASP A 13 -56.58 -6.71 0.26
N ASP A 14 -56.09 -5.79 -0.59
CA ASP A 14 -56.86 -5.25 -1.72
C ASP A 14 -56.62 -6.11 -2.99
N PRO A 15 -57.62 -6.31 -3.87
CA PRO A 15 -57.51 -7.23 -5.00
C PRO A 15 -56.66 -6.68 -6.16
N LEU A 16 -55.72 -7.51 -6.65
CA LEU A 16 -54.96 -7.29 -7.87
C LEU A 16 -55.81 -7.61 -9.12
N GLU A 17 -55.95 -6.64 -10.03
CA GLU A 17 -56.52 -6.89 -11.37
C GLU A 17 -55.51 -7.58 -12.33
N PRO A 18 -55.98 -8.37 -13.31
CA PRO A 18 -55.13 -9.28 -14.08
C PRO A 18 -54.67 -8.74 -15.46
N GLY A 19 -53.35 -8.75 -15.70
CA GLY A 19 -52.68 -9.03 -16.99
C GLY A 19 -52.94 -8.11 -18.21
N PRO A 20 -52.07 -8.13 -19.25
CA PRO A 20 -51.53 -9.37 -19.80
C PRO A 20 -50.01 -9.40 -20.02
N SER A 21 -49.55 -10.64 -20.03
CA SER A 21 -48.22 -11.14 -20.33
C SER A 21 -47.93 -11.18 -21.84
N ARG A 22 -46.71 -10.74 -22.22
CA ARG A 22 -45.84 -11.38 -23.22
C ARG A 22 -44.49 -10.66 -23.30
N PRO A 23 -43.34 -11.35 -23.23
CA PRO A 23 -42.05 -10.77 -23.57
C PRO A 23 -41.88 -10.77 -25.09
N VAL A 24 -41.70 -9.59 -25.69
CA VAL A 24 -41.34 -9.46 -27.10
C VAL A 24 -39.83 -9.70 -27.22
N SER A 25 -39.48 -10.78 -27.92
CA SER A 25 -38.14 -11.06 -28.43
C SER A 25 -37.74 -9.98 -29.43
N TYR A 26 -36.64 -9.28 -29.18
CA TYR A 26 -35.98 -8.45 -30.19
C TYR A 26 -35.03 -9.34 -30.98
N GLN A 27 -35.48 -9.79 -32.15
CA GLN A 27 -34.62 -10.27 -33.22
C GLN A 27 -34.40 -9.14 -34.23
N ASP A 28 -33.13 -8.90 -34.53
CA ASP A 28 -32.61 -8.04 -35.58
C ASP A 28 -33.32 -8.27 -36.91
N HIS A 29 -34.03 -7.25 -37.39
CA HIS A 29 -34.31 -7.08 -38.80
C HIS A 29 -34.11 -5.61 -39.16
N ALA A 30 -32.86 -5.27 -39.50
CA ALA A 30 -32.52 -4.09 -40.25
C ALA A 30 -33.12 -4.20 -41.67
N THR A 31 -34.21 -3.49 -41.92
CA THR A 31 -34.62 -3.09 -43.28
C THR A 31 -35.05 -1.64 -43.23
N GLY A 32 -34.26 -0.78 -43.89
CA GLY A 32 -34.40 0.66 -43.88
C GLY A 32 -35.78 1.12 -44.35
N ILE A 33 -36.44 1.88 -43.49
CA ILE A 33 -37.50 2.81 -43.85
C ILE A 33 -36.96 4.18 -43.44
N LEU A 34 -36.53 4.96 -44.42
CA LEU A 34 -36.22 6.38 -44.23
C LEU A 34 -37.56 7.08 -44.01
N VAL A 35 -37.99 7.16 -42.74
CA VAL A 35 -39.08 8.07 -42.35
C VAL A 35 -38.42 9.42 -42.12
N ASP A 36 -38.64 10.35 -43.05
CA ASP A 36 -38.36 11.78 -42.81
C ASP A 36 -39.22 12.23 -41.63
N ILE A 37 -38.63 12.25 -40.44
CA ILE A 37 -39.24 12.84 -39.25
C ILE A 37 -39.23 14.36 -39.49
N PRO A 38 -40.39 15.04 -39.58
CA PRO A 38 -40.40 16.48 -39.70
C PRO A 38 -39.70 17.10 -38.50
N GLU A 39 -38.85 18.09 -38.77
CA GLU A 39 -38.02 18.82 -37.83
C GLU A 39 -38.80 19.16 -36.55
N ILE A 40 -38.58 18.39 -35.49
CA ILE A 40 -39.25 18.59 -34.21
C ILE A 40 -38.68 19.88 -33.63
N HIS A 41 -39.47 20.95 -33.70
CA HIS A 41 -39.16 22.20 -33.03
C HIS A 41 -39.22 21.98 -31.52
N VAL A 42 -38.06 21.69 -30.91
CA VAL A 42 -37.90 21.65 -29.45
C VAL A 42 -37.95 23.09 -28.96
N PRO A 43 -38.88 23.46 -28.07
CA PRO A 43 -38.92 24.82 -27.53
C PRO A 43 -37.62 25.13 -26.77
N ASP A 44 -37.07 26.33 -26.99
CA ASP A 44 -35.91 26.85 -26.24
C ASP A 44 -36.31 27.12 -24.78
N GLY A 45 -36.34 26.06 -23.97
CA GLY A 45 -36.79 26.12 -22.58
C GLY A 45 -36.41 24.93 -21.70
N GLY A 46 -35.41 24.14 -22.10
CA GLY A 46 -34.81 23.10 -21.25
C GLY A 46 -33.71 23.67 -20.36
N GLU A 47 -33.49 23.08 -19.17
CA GLU A 47 -32.27 23.34 -18.40
C GLU A 47 -31.07 23.08 -19.31
N LEU A 48 -30.08 23.99 -19.30
CA LEU A 48 -28.82 23.78 -20.00
C LEU A 48 -28.31 22.38 -19.65
N PRO A 49 -27.76 21.62 -20.63
CA PRO A 49 -27.18 20.32 -20.32
C PRO A 49 -26.25 20.52 -19.13
N PRO A 50 -26.34 19.65 -18.09
CA PRO A 50 -25.52 19.82 -16.91
C PRO A 50 -24.07 19.98 -17.38
N PRO A 51 -23.32 20.95 -16.82
CA PRO A 51 -21.93 21.14 -17.21
C PRO A 51 -21.23 19.79 -17.15
N GLU A 52 -20.40 19.49 -18.14
CA GLU A 52 -19.60 18.26 -18.13
C GLU A 52 -18.93 18.15 -16.76
N PHE A 53 -19.16 17.03 -16.07
CA PHE A 53 -18.59 16.79 -14.76
C PHE A 53 -17.07 16.86 -14.87
N THR A 54 -16.48 17.98 -14.43
CA THR A 54 -15.04 18.08 -14.34
C THR A 54 -14.57 17.08 -13.30
N PRO A 55 -13.60 16.20 -13.61
CA PRO A 55 -13.08 15.27 -12.62
C PRO A 55 -12.50 16.07 -11.45
N TYR A 56 -13.00 15.78 -10.25
CA TYR A 56 -12.56 16.46 -9.04
C TYR A 56 -11.11 16.07 -8.71
N GLU A 57 -10.18 17.03 -8.82
CA GLU A 57 -8.80 16.87 -8.39
C GLU A 57 -8.63 17.39 -6.97
N ALA A 58 -8.43 16.47 -6.02
CA ALA A 58 -8.25 16.82 -4.63
C ALA A 58 -6.88 17.47 -4.36
N GLU A 59 -6.86 18.52 -3.54
CA GLU A 59 -5.60 19.16 -3.11
C GLU A 59 -4.77 18.16 -2.29
N SER A 60 -3.56 17.86 -2.75
CA SER A 60 -2.63 16.98 -2.05
C SER A 60 -1.18 17.40 -2.25
N PHE A 61 -0.32 17.07 -1.30
CA PHE A 61 1.12 17.28 -1.39
C PHE A 61 1.87 16.03 -0.94
N GLN A 62 3.12 15.87 -1.40
CA GLN A 62 3.97 14.75 -1.02
C GLN A 62 4.90 15.13 0.13
N THR A 63 5.12 14.19 1.03
CA THR A 63 6.13 14.29 2.10
C THR A 63 7.52 13.92 1.54
N SER A 64 8.60 14.21 2.28
CA SER A 64 9.97 13.77 1.98
C SER A 64 10.09 12.29 1.61
N ASP A 65 9.22 11.46 2.19
CA ASP A 65 9.25 10.01 2.04
C ASP A 65 8.33 9.53 0.90
N GLY A 66 7.87 10.47 0.05
CA GLY A 66 6.97 10.23 -1.09
C GLY A 66 5.49 9.98 -0.72
N CYS A 67 5.14 9.99 0.58
CA CYS A 67 3.76 9.75 1.02
C CYS A 67 2.86 10.94 0.68
N THR A 68 1.67 10.67 0.11
CA THR A 68 0.65 11.67 -0.21
C THR A 68 -0.09 12.10 1.06
N VAL A 69 -0.25 13.41 1.26
CA VAL A 69 -1.05 14.00 2.32
C VAL A 69 -2.06 14.96 1.70
N SER A 70 -3.34 14.80 2.02
CA SER A 70 -4.41 15.71 1.61
C SER A 70 -5.09 16.33 2.84
N HIS A 71 -5.35 17.63 2.73
CA HIS A 71 -6.13 18.42 3.70
C HIS A 71 -7.44 18.91 3.11
N ASP A 72 -7.85 18.37 1.96
CA ASP A 72 -8.99 18.82 1.21
C ASP A 72 -10.31 18.62 2.00
N GLY A 73 -11.08 19.70 2.16
CA GLY A 73 -12.36 19.68 2.86
C GLY A 73 -13.39 18.75 2.25
N HIS A 74 -13.39 18.56 0.93
CA HIS A 74 -14.37 17.71 0.25
C HIS A 74 -14.17 16.22 0.61
N LEU A 75 -12.91 15.76 0.65
CA LEU A 75 -12.55 14.40 1.07
C LEU A 75 -12.91 14.07 2.53
N ASN A 76 -13.21 15.08 3.35
CA ASN A 76 -13.56 14.91 4.76
C ASN A 76 -15.07 14.93 5.01
N THR A 77 -15.85 15.31 3.99
CA THR A 77 -17.30 15.51 4.05
C THR A 77 -18.02 14.49 3.19
N ASP A 78 -17.49 14.17 2.01
CA ASP A 78 -18.07 13.21 1.08
C ASP A 78 -17.22 11.93 1.03
N GLY A 79 -17.82 10.81 1.44
CA GLY A 79 -17.19 9.50 1.37
C GLY A 79 -16.94 9.03 -0.07
N GLU A 80 -17.63 9.60 -1.06
CA GLU A 80 -17.47 9.25 -2.48
C GLU A 80 -16.21 9.86 -3.05
N ALA A 81 -16.07 11.16 -2.84
CA ALA A 81 -14.85 11.88 -3.16
C ALA A 81 -13.64 11.19 -2.52
N LEU A 82 -13.73 10.82 -1.23
CA LEU A 82 -12.67 10.08 -0.55
C LEU A 82 -12.40 8.72 -1.20
N TYR A 83 -13.42 7.91 -1.45
CA TYR A 83 -13.26 6.60 -2.09
C TYR A 83 -12.59 6.71 -3.46
N ARG A 84 -13.08 7.61 -4.32
CA ARG A 84 -12.51 7.85 -5.66
C ARG A 84 -11.07 8.35 -5.60
N PHE A 85 -10.77 9.25 -4.67
CA PHE A 85 -9.42 9.73 -4.43
C PHE A 85 -8.47 8.59 -3.99
N LEU A 86 -8.93 7.67 -3.15
CA LEU A 86 -8.12 6.51 -2.75
C LEU A 86 -7.88 5.56 -3.93
N LEU A 87 -8.87 5.36 -4.80
CA LEU A 87 -8.70 4.58 -6.03
C LEU A 87 -7.68 5.24 -6.97
N SER A 88 -7.78 6.54 -7.21
CA SER A 88 -6.82 7.24 -8.08
C SER A 88 -5.41 7.20 -7.49
N GLU A 89 -5.24 7.42 -6.18
CA GLU A 89 -3.95 7.32 -5.51
C GLU A 89 -3.39 5.89 -5.49
N SER A 90 -4.24 4.86 -5.57
CA SER A 90 -3.80 3.47 -5.63
C SER A 90 -3.16 3.08 -6.96
N THR A 91 -3.46 3.83 -8.04
CA THR A 91 -2.77 3.65 -9.34
C THR A 91 -1.29 4.05 -9.26
N LYS A 92 -0.94 4.96 -8.34
CA LYS A 92 0.46 5.34 -8.06
C LYS A 92 1.13 4.26 -7.21
N HIS A 93 2.08 3.54 -7.79
CA HIS A 93 2.77 2.45 -7.10
C HIS A 93 3.68 2.96 -5.97
N PRO A 94 3.84 2.21 -4.87
CA PRO A 94 4.88 2.50 -3.89
C PRO A 94 6.27 2.22 -4.48
N VAL A 95 7.26 2.96 -4.01
CA VAL A 95 8.66 2.74 -4.40
C VAL A 95 9.22 1.63 -3.52
N PHE A 96 9.79 0.59 -4.13
CA PHE A 96 10.35 -0.56 -3.44
C PHE A 96 11.80 -0.78 -3.87
N GLN A 97 12.74 -0.59 -2.95
CA GLN A 97 14.17 -0.58 -3.26
C GLN A 97 14.96 -1.45 -2.29
N LEU A 98 16.00 -2.13 -2.78
CA LEU A 98 17.04 -2.73 -1.95
C LEU A 98 18.04 -1.64 -1.58
N HIS A 99 18.30 -1.47 -0.29
CA HIS A 99 19.37 -0.62 0.24
C HIS A 99 20.50 -1.49 0.78
N CYS A 100 21.72 -1.25 0.29
CA CYS A 100 22.93 -1.91 0.74
C CYS A 100 23.96 -0.86 1.17
N SER A 101 24.43 -0.96 2.41
CA SER A 101 25.51 -0.11 2.91
C SER A 101 26.53 -0.88 3.72
N GLY A 102 27.78 -0.44 3.64
CA GLY A 102 28.89 -0.98 4.40
C GLY A 102 29.66 0.16 5.06
N SER A 103 30.00 -0.01 6.33
CA SER A 103 30.86 0.93 7.07
C SER A 103 31.91 0.20 7.91
N HIS A 104 33.06 0.83 8.13
CA HIS A 104 34.04 0.35 9.11
C HIS A 104 34.41 1.47 10.08
N SER A 105 34.91 1.07 11.26
CA SER A 105 35.42 2.02 12.25
C SER A 105 36.92 2.19 12.08
N GLU A 106 37.37 3.43 11.88
CA GLU A 106 38.77 3.82 11.75
C GLU A 106 39.18 4.63 13.00
N THR A 107 40.34 4.34 13.60
CA THR A 107 40.89 5.19 14.66
C THR A 107 41.77 6.28 14.05
N ARG A 108 41.35 7.54 14.19
CA ARG A 108 42.10 8.71 13.73
C ARG A 108 42.71 9.46 14.91
N TYR A 109 43.79 10.16 14.62
CA TYR A 109 44.50 10.99 15.61
C TYR A 109 44.34 12.46 15.27
N ARG A 110 43.86 13.26 16.24
CA ARG A 110 43.81 14.72 16.11
C ARG A 110 44.71 15.36 17.16
N ARG A 111 45.40 16.43 16.75
CA ARG A 111 46.10 17.33 17.69
C ARG A 111 45.08 18.29 18.29
N VAL A 112 44.94 18.26 19.60
CA VAL A 112 44.08 19.16 20.36
C VAL A 112 44.98 20.01 21.24
N ASP A 113 44.83 21.33 21.11
CA ASP A 113 45.52 22.30 21.94
C ASP A 113 44.73 22.51 23.22
N HIS A 114 45.27 22.05 24.33
CA HIS A 114 44.68 22.25 25.64
C HIS A 114 45.37 23.43 26.32
N ARG A 115 44.60 24.43 26.76
CA ARG A 115 45.11 25.54 27.54
C ARG A 115 45.08 25.16 29.02
N GLU A 116 46.25 25.00 29.62
CA GLU A 116 46.37 24.72 31.05
C GLU A 116 46.05 25.99 31.88
N SER A 117 45.80 25.80 33.18
CA SER A 117 45.41 26.88 34.11
C SER A 117 46.48 27.98 34.28
N ASP A 118 47.71 27.72 33.84
CA ASP A 118 48.84 28.65 33.82
C ASP A 118 48.93 29.49 32.52
N GLY A 119 47.98 29.30 31.59
CA GLY A 119 47.91 30.02 30.32
C GLY A 119 48.78 29.44 29.21
N ARG A 120 49.54 28.37 29.45
CA ARG A 120 50.33 27.69 28.41
C ARG A 120 49.45 26.78 27.57
N ILE A 121 49.74 26.75 26.27
CA ILE A 121 49.08 25.88 25.31
C ILE A 121 49.92 24.61 25.18
N ARG A 122 49.32 23.45 25.47
CA ARG A 122 49.96 22.15 25.30
C ARG A 122 49.21 21.36 24.24
N THR A 123 49.91 21.03 23.16
CA THR A 123 49.36 20.18 22.11
C THR A 123 49.41 18.72 22.56
N ARG A 124 48.25 18.06 22.67
CA ARG A 124 48.13 16.62 22.92
C ARG A 124 47.58 15.95 21.67
N THR A 125 48.11 14.77 21.34
CA THR A 125 47.51 13.90 20.32
C THR A 125 46.45 13.03 21.00
N GLU A 126 45.21 13.12 20.54
CA GLU A 126 44.08 12.33 21.02
C GLU A 126 43.60 11.41 19.89
N SER A 127 43.38 10.13 20.20
CA SER A 127 42.77 9.18 19.28
C SER A 127 41.25 9.23 19.40
N PHE A 128 40.52 9.37 18.30
CA PHE A 128 39.08 9.21 18.24
C PHE A 128 38.71 8.15 17.20
N THR A 129 37.57 7.49 17.40
CA THR A 129 37.05 6.50 16.44
C THR A 129 36.05 7.19 15.52
N GLU A 130 36.23 7.03 14.21
CA GLU A 130 35.37 7.57 13.16
C GLU A 130 34.78 6.41 12.36
N THR A 131 33.45 6.37 12.18
CA THR A 131 32.81 5.39 11.31
C THR A 131 32.80 5.94 9.89
N VAL A 132 33.51 5.26 8.98
CA VAL A 132 33.63 5.63 7.58
C VAL A 132 32.73 4.73 6.75
N GLN A 133 31.88 5.32 5.91
CA GLN A 133 31.02 4.59 4.97
C GLN A 133 31.82 4.21 3.71
N ASP A 134 31.92 2.92 3.43
CA ASP A 134 32.69 2.40 2.30
C ASP A 134 31.87 2.35 1.02
N PHE A 135 30.62 1.89 1.11
CA PHE A 135 29.67 1.85 0.00
C PHE A 135 28.25 2.11 0.50
N ASN A 136 27.40 2.64 -0.37
CA ASN A 136 26.01 2.97 -0.07
C ASN A 136 25.20 3.05 -1.35
N PHE A 137 24.44 2.01 -1.66
CA PHE A 137 23.70 1.98 -2.90
C PHE A 137 22.30 1.42 -2.80
N TYR A 138 21.48 1.87 -3.73
CA TYR A 138 20.07 1.55 -3.89
C TYR A 138 19.84 0.88 -5.24
N ILE A 139 19.09 -0.23 -5.24
CA ILE A 139 18.62 -0.93 -6.44
C ILE A 139 17.10 -0.89 -6.44
N ASP A 140 16.51 -0.49 -7.56
CA ASP A 140 15.07 -0.45 -7.75
C ASP A 140 14.50 -1.86 -8.00
N ALA A 141 13.46 -2.19 -7.24
CA ALA A 141 12.72 -3.44 -7.32
C ALA A 141 11.20 -3.18 -7.45
N SER A 142 10.81 -1.98 -7.88
CA SER A 142 9.41 -1.50 -7.94
C SER A 142 8.58 -2.00 -9.13
N ASN A 143 8.96 -3.11 -9.78
CA ASN A 143 8.14 -3.74 -10.81
C ASN A 143 6.99 -4.55 -10.20
N LEU A 144 5.94 -3.81 -9.82
CA LEU A 144 4.82 -4.28 -9.02
C LEU A 144 3.56 -4.48 -9.86
N ALA A 145 2.82 -5.56 -9.60
CA ALA A 145 1.47 -5.78 -10.12
C ALA A 145 0.39 -5.48 -9.06
N GLY A 146 -0.78 -5.02 -9.47
CA GLY A 146 -1.86 -4.58 -8.59
C GLY A 146 -2.44 -3.23 -9.02
N PRO A 147 -3.18 -2.52 -8.15
CA PRO A 147 -3.43 -2.82 -6.74
C PRO A 147 -4.54 -3.85 -6.50
N ILE A 148 -4.37 -4.67 -5.47
CA ILE A 148 -5.44 -5.48 -4.89
C ILE A 148 -5.90 -4.79 -3.59
N HIS A 149 -7.14 -4.31 -3.54
CA HIS A 149 -7.66 -3.64 -2.35
C HIS A 149 -7.97 -4.62 -1.23
N TRP A 150 -7.42 -4.37 -0.05
CA TRP A 150 -7.58 -5.23 1.12
C TRP A 150 -8.14 -4.45 2.31
N SER A 151 -8.81 -5.18 3.20
CA SER A 151 -9.28 -4.66 4.48
C SER A 151 -8.83 -5.56 5.62
N VAL A 152 -8.53 -4.95 6.76
CA VAL A 152 -8.09 -5.64 7.98
C VAL A 152 -9.26 -6.47 8.52
N ASP A 153 -9.00 -7.71 8.90
CA ASP A 153 -9.97 -8.59 9.56
C ASP A 153 -10.54 -7.92 10.82
N ASP A 154 -11.84 -8.08 11.07
CA ASP A 154 -12.51 -7.44 12.21
C ASP A 154 -11.94 -7.89 13.56
N LEU A 155 -11.45 -9.12 13.64
CA LEU A 155 -10.81 -9.66 14.84
C LEU A 155 -9.35 -9.22 15.01
N GLU A 156 -8.77 -8.53 14.02
CA GLU A 156 -7.40 -8.02 14.09
C GLU A 156 -7.31 -6.58 14.65
N PRO A 157 -6.32 -6.30 15.52
CA PRO A 157 -6.08 -4.97 16.07
C PRO A 157 -5.83 -3.88 15.01
N ALA A 158 -6.82 -3.01 14.79
CA ALA A 158 -6.73 -1.90 13.83
C ALA A 158 -7.21 -0.57 14.45
N TYR A 159 -6.82 0.56 13.85
CA TYR A 159 -7.40 1.85 14.25
C TYR A 159 -8.73 2.02 13.50
N ARG A 160 -9.86 1.97 14.19
CA ARG A 160 -11.22 2.01 13.62
C ARG A 160 -11.97 3.30 13.96
N GLY A 161 -11.22 4.37 14.20
CA GLY A 161 -11.73 5.69 14.56
C GLY A 161 -11.30 6.17 15.93
N ALA A 162 -10.90 5.31 16.86
CA ALA A 162 -10.28 5.73 18.11
C ALA A 162 -8.77 6.00 17.97
N MET A 163 -8.18 6.68 18.97
CA MET A 163 -6.72 6.82 19.12
C MET A 163 -6.05 5.56 19.71
N VAL A 164 -6.80 4.45 19.78
CA VAL A 164 -6.33 3.12 20.19
C VAL A 164 -6.68 2.11 19.11
N ARG A 165 -5.97 0.98 19.13
CA ARG A 165 -6.34 -0.17 18.32
C ARG A 165 -7.52 -0.91 18.94
N GLU A 166 -8.46 -1.26 18.10
CA GLU A 166 -9.72 -1.88 18.43
C GLU A 166 -9.93 -3.12 17.54
N VAL A 167 -10.62 -4.10 18.11
CA VAL A 167 -11.16 -5.26 17.39
C VAL A 167 -12.67 -5.15 17.41
N GLU A 168 -13.30 -5.55 16.32
CA GLU A 168 -14.74 -5.62 16.19
C GLU A 168 -15.17 -7.06 16.49
N THR A 169 -16.07 -7.21 17.46
CA THR A 169 -16.61 -8.51 17.86
C THR A 169 -17.62 -8.96 16.81
N SER A 170 -17.92 -10.26 16.72
CA SER A 170 -18.94 -10.80 15.80
C SER A 170 -20.32 -10.15 15.95
N GLU A 171 -20.59 -9.55 17.11
CA GLU A 171 -21.82 -8.80 17.42
C GLU A 171 -21.79 -7.33 16.94
N GLY A 172 -20.74 -6.90 16.23
CA GLY A 172 -20.57 -5.51 15.77
C GLY A 172 -20.05 -4.54 16.84
N ASN A 173 -19.73 -5.03 18.03
CA ASN A 173 -19.22 -4.21 19.14
C ASN A 173 -17.70 -4.02 19.05
N CYS A 174 -17.22 -2.78 19.13
CA CYS A 174 -15.80 -2.46 19.19
C CYS A 174 -15.23 -2.63 20.61
N ARG A 175 -14.13 -3.37 20.73
CA ARG A 175 -13.39 -3.55 21.98
C ARG A 175 -11.96 -3.04 21.83
N THR A 176 -11.50 -2.25 22.80
CA THR A 176 -10.08 -1.84 22.87
C THR A 176 -9.17 -3.04 23.14
N THR A 177 -8.05 -3.08 22.40
CA THR A 177 -7.08 -4.18 22.47
C THR A 177 -6.12 -4.04 23.66
N LYS A 178 -5.69 -5.18 24.20
CA LYS A 178 -4.72 -5.21 25.31
C LYS A 178 -3.29 -4.94 24.80
N ARG A 179 -2.39 -4.51 25.68
CA ARG A 179 -0.98 -4.27 25.33
C ARG A 179 -0.27 -5.53 24.82
N SER A 180 -0.55 -6.69 25.42
CA SER A 180 0.02 -7.98 25.02
C SER A 180 -0.46 -8.43 23.63
N GLU A 181 -1.75 -8.26 23.35
CA GLU A 181 -2.38 -8.50 22.05
C GLU A 181 -1.75 -7.63 20.96
N ASN A 182 -1.59 -6.33 21.24
CA ASN A 182 -0.89 -5.41 20.34
C ASN A 182 0.57 -5.80 20.08
N LYS A 183 1.29 -6.30 21.09
CA LYS A 183 2.68 -6.77 20.91
C LYS A 183 2.74 -8.01 20.00
N ARG A 184 1.84 -8.97 20.21
CA ARG A 184 1.74 -10.18 19.37
C ARG A 184 1.38 -9.83 17.93
N PHE A 185 0.42 -8.93 17.74
CA PHE A 185 0.02 -8.47 16.41
C PHE A 185 1.17 -7.78 15.67
N LYS A 186 1.94 -6.91 16.35
CA LYS A 186 3.13 -6.28 15.74
C LYS A 186 4.17 -7.32 15.30
N ALA A 187 4.50 -8.26 16.18
CA ALA A 187 5.45 -9.33 15.86
C ALA A 187 4.97 -10.20 14.68
N TRP A 188 3.66 -10.48 14.60
CA TRP A 188 3.05 -11.17 13.47
C TRP A 188 3.19 -10.37 12.17
N VAL A 189 2.85 -9.08 12.18
CA VAL A 189 2.97 -8.21 10.99
C VAL A 189 4.42 -8.15 10.51
N GLU A 190 5.38 -8.04 11.42
CA GLU A 190 6.81 -8.08 11.10
C GLU A 190 7.22 -9.41 10.45
N ASP A 191 6.83 -10.55 11.01
CA ASP A 191 7.15 -11.87 10.44
C ASP A 191 6.44 -12.11 9.09
N ARG A 192 5.19 -11.66 8.96
CA ARG A 192 4.40 -11.72 7.73
C ARG A 192 5.07 -10.95 6.60
N THR A 193 5.46 -9.71 6.85
CA THR A 193 6.16 -8.86 5.87
C THR A 193 7.53 -9.46 5.53
N ALA A 194 8.28 -9.95 6.52
CA ALA A 194 9.59 -10.57 6.30
C ALA A 194 9.50 -11.83 5.40
N ARG A 195 8.40 -12.58 5.48
CA ARG A 195 8.11 -13.74 4.61
C ARG A 195 7.49 -13.36 3.26
N GLY A 196 7.11 -12.10 3.06
CA GLY A 196 6.42 -11.66 1.84
C GLY A 196 4.97 -12.11 1.73
N LEU A 197 4.32 -12.42 2.86
CA LEU A 197 2.94 -12.87 2.87
C LEU A 197 1.96 -11.69 2.65
N PRO A 198 0.82 -11.91 1.97
CA PRO A 198 -0.14 -10.84 1.72
C PRO A 198 -0.79 -10.29 3.00
N PRO A 199 -1.27 -9.03 2.98
CA PRO A 199 -1.78 -8.35 4.17
C PRO A 199 -3.11 -8.90 4.72
N TRP A 200 -3.90 -9.61 3.91
CA TRP A 200 -5.13 -10.29 4.36
C TRP A 200 -4.87 -11.64 5.03
N VAL A 201 -3.61 -12.10 5.08
CA VAL A 201 -3.26 -13.29 5.85
C VAL A 201 -3.17 -12.91 7.32
N GLY A 202 -4.13 -13.42 8.09
CA GLY A 202 -4.21 -13.21 9.52
C GLY A 202 -3.31 -14.15 10.32
N SER A 203 -3.05 -13.78 11.57
CA SER A 203 -2.15 -14.52 12.49
C SER A 203 -2.56 -15.98 12.76
N GLY A 204 -3.86 -16.28 12.66
CA GLY A 204 -4.43 -17.62 12.89
C GLY A 204 -4.59 -18.47 11.63
N ALA A 205 -4.29 -17.97 10.43
CA ALA A 205 -4.45 -18.73 9.21
C ALA A 205 -3.40 -19.84 9.14
N ALA A 206 -3.84 -21.10 9.08
CA ALA A 206 -3.00 -22.27 8.86
C ALA A 206 -2.37 -22.22 7.45
N PHE A 207 -1.32 -21.42 7.29
CA PHE A 207 -0.55 -21.27 6.04
C PHE A 207 0.31 -22.51 5.72
N ALA A 208 0.00 -23.67 6.32
CA ALA A 208 0.81 -24.88 6.29
C ALA A 208 0.53 -25.80 5.08
N GLN A 209 -0.47 -25.53 4.23
CA GLN A 209 -0.89 -26.48 3.18
C GLN A 209 -1.28 -25.82 1.86
N GLY A 210 -0.36 -25.08 1.23
CA GLY A 210 -0.54 -24.58 -0.13
C GLY A 210 -1.49 -23.38 -0.21
N MET A 211 -1.05 -22.34 -0.91
CA MET A 211 -1.87 -21.20 -1.30
C MET A 211 -3.24 -21.64 -1.85
N SER A 212 -4.30 -21.55 -1.06
CA SER A 212 -5.63 -21.31 -1.62
C SER A 212 -5.69 -19.82 -1.92
N LEU A 213 -5.64 -19.50 -3.21
CA LEU A 213 -5.83 -18.14 -3.75
C LEU A 213 -7.27 -17.62 -3.52
N ASP A 214 -8.14 -18.43 -2.91
CA ASP A 214 -9.58 -18.16 -2.74
C ASP A 214 -9.90 -17.50 -1.39
N ALA A 215 -8.89 -17.19 -0.56
CA ALA A 215 -9.12 -16.46 0.68
C ALA A 215 -9.66 -15.04 0.37
N PRO A 216 -10.77 -14.60 1.00
CA PRO A 216 -11.33 -13.29 0.72
C PRO A 216 -10.34 -12.19 1.10
N VAL A 217 -9.99 -11.35 0.14
CA VAL A 217 -9.06 -10.23 0.29
C VAL A 217 -9.64 -9.14 1.20
N LEU A 218 -10.96 -8.92 1.11
CA LEU A 218 -11.71 -8.04 1.99
C LEU A 218 -12.16 -8.84 3.21
N ARG A 219 -11.43 -8.70 4.32
CA ARG A 219 -11.67 -9.45 5.57
C ARG A 219 -12.53 -8.70 6.58
N SER A 220 -12.66 -7.38 6.42
CA SER A 220 -13.56 -6.57 7.26
C SER A 220 -15.02 -6.78 6.84
N SER A 221 -15.95 -6.72 7.79
CA SER A 221 -17.39 -6.62 7.55
C SER A 221 -17.79 -5.40 6.71
N LYS A 222 -16.93 -4.37 6.66
CA LYS A 222 -17.21 -3.11 5.98
C LYS A 222 -16.33 -2.94 4.75
N THR A 223 -16.92 -2.42 3.69
CA THR A 223 -16.22 -2.09 2.45
C THR A 223 -15.36 -0.85 2.60
N LEU A 224 -14.41 -0.64 1.67
CA LEU A 224 -13.61 0.59 1.63
C LEU A 224 -14.49 1.85 1.58
N ARG A 225 -15.59 1.78 0.82
CA ARG A 225 -16.55 2.88 0.70
C ARG A 225 -17.26 3.17 2.02
N GLN A 226 -17.75 2.13 2.69
CA GLN A 226 -18.39 2.29 4.00
C GLN A 226 -17.44 2.85 5.05
N TRP A 227 -16.16 2.44 5.03
CA TRP A 227 -15.13 3.04 5.89
C TRP A 227 -14.90 4.52 5.59
N ALA A 228 -14.94 4.92 4.31
CA ALA A 228 -14.88 6.31 3.91
C ALA A 228 -16.10 7.10 4.43
N ASP A 229 -17.31 6.54 4.32
CA ASP A 229 -18.53 7.18 4.85
C ASP A 229 -18.48 7.35 6.38
N ILE A 230 -18.02 6.33 7.11
CA ILE A 230 -17.83 6.39 8.57
C ILE A 230 -16.81 7.46 8.97
N TYR A 231 -15.73 7.58 8.20
CA TYR A 231 -14.73 8.63 8.41
C TYR A 231 -15.34 10.03 8.20
N CYS A 232 -16.08 10.22 7.10
CA CYS A 232 -16.72 11.50 6.78
C CYS A 232 -17.78 11.88 7.81
N ALA A 233 -18.60 10.94 8.26
CA ALA A 233 -19.61 11.13 9.30
C ALA A 233 -19.03 11.44 10.69
N SER A 234 -17.74 11.19 10.93
CA SER A 234 -17.13 11.42 12.23
C SER A 234 -16.98 12.92 12.55
N PRO A 235 -17.45 13.39 13.73
CA PRO A 235 -17.37 14.80 14.14
C PRO A 235 -16.00 15.21 14.72
N LYS A 236 -14.96 14.39 14.49
CA LYS A 236 -13.64 14.57 15.11
C LYS A 236 -12.81 15.63 14.38
N ILE A 237 -12.23 16.57 15.13
CA ILE A 237 -11.49 17.73 14.60
C ILE A 237 -10.11 17.34 14.07
N LEU A 238 -9.50 16.32 14.68
CA LEU A 238 -8.19 15.77 14.30
C LEU A 238 -8.34 14.31 13.84
N LYS A 239 -9.33 14.06 12.97
CA LYS A 239 -9.47 12.77 12.28
C LYS A 239 -8.38 12.57 11.23
N GLU A 240 -8.01 11.33 10.99
CA GLU A 240 -7.01 10.96 9.99
C GLU A 240 -7.39 9.61 9.37
N PHE A 241 -7.60 9.59 8.06
CA PHE A 241 -7.74 8.36 7.30
C PHE A 241 -6.38 7.98 6.72
N VAL A 242 -5.95 6.75 6.95
CA VAL A 242 -4.66 6.21 6.51
C VAL A 242 -4.93 5.04 5.58
N TYR A 243 -4.57 5.21 4.31
CA TYR A 243 -4.57 4.15 3.32
C TYR A 243 -3.14 3.63 3.15
N GLU A 244 -2.96 2.33 3.37
CA GLU A 244 -1.64 1.69 3.36
C GLU A 244 -1.39 0.93 2.06
N LYS A 245 -0.29 1.23 1.39
CA LYS A 245 0.22 0.50 0.22
C LYS A 245 1.24 -0.52 0.69
N VAL A 246 0.93 -1.81 0.50
CA VAL A 246 1.75 -2.93 1.00
C VAL A 246 2.31 -3.71 -0.17
N VAL A 247 3.63 -3.90 -0.19
CA VAL A 247 4.31 -4.76 -1.17
C VAL A 247 4.43 -6.17 -0.61
N TYR A 248 4.14 -7.20 -1.41
CA TYR A 248 4.22 -8.60 -0.98
C TYR A 248 4.64 -9.53 -2.14
N GLY A 249 4.92 -10.80 -1.82
CA GLY A 249 5.19 -11.86 -2.78
C GLY A 249 6.62 -12.41 -2.78
N TRP A 250 7.60 -11.68 -2.24
CA TRP A 250 8.98 -12.17 -2.09
C TRP A 250 9.33 -12.46 -0.63
N ASN A 251 10.06 -13.54 -0.39
CA ASN A 251 10.62 -13.80 0.93
C ASN A 251 11.80 -12.86 1.20
N ILE A 252 11.48 -11.67 1.71
CA ILE A 252 12.43 -10.59 1.97
C ILE A 252 13.56 -11.05 2.89
N ARG A 253 13.24 -11.80 3.95
CA ARG A 253 14.24 -12.32 4.90
C ARG A 253 15.26 -13.24 4.20
N GLN A 254 14.81 -14.13 3.32
CA GLN A 254 15.72 -15.00 2.57
C GLN A 254 16.56 -14.21 1.56
N LEU A 255 15.94 -13.25 0.88
CA LEU A 255 16.61 -12.44 -0.12
C LEU A 255 17.68 -11.52 0.51
N GLU A 256 17.40 -10.88 1.64
CA GLU A 256 18.38 -10.09 2.40
C GLU A 256 19.56 -10.94 2.85
N ASN A 257 19.31 -12.16 3.32
CA ASN A 257 20.39 -13.09 3.70
C ASN A 257 21.24 -13.52 2.50
N ALA A 258 20.62 -13.77 1.35
CA ALA A 258 21.33 -14.13 0.12
C ALA A 258 22.21 -12.97 -0.39
N VAL A 259 21.68 -11.74 -0.39
CA VAL A 259 22.44 -10.53 -0.74
C VAL A 259 23.59 -10.32 0.23
N ARG A 260 23.33 -10.43 1.54
CA ARG A 260 24.37 -10.33 2.57
C ARG A 260 25.48 -11.37 2.36
N ALA A 261 25.15 -12.59 1.97
CA ALA A 261 26.13 -13.63 1.67
C ALA A 261 27.04 -13.26 0.48
N VAL A 262 26.51 -12.60 -0.54
CA VAL A 262 27.31 -12.10 -1.68
C VAL A 262 28.28 -10.99 -1.23
N ILE A 263 27.82 -10.07 -0.39
CA ILE A 263 28.67 -8.97 0.12
C ILE A 263 29.79 -9.53 1.00
N VAL A 264 29.51 -10.54 1.84
CA VAL A 264 30.53 -11.20 2.69
C VAL A 264 31.50 -12.05 1.86
N ALA A 265 31.06 -12.60 0.73
CA ALA A 265 31.93 -13.31 -0.20
C ALA A 265 32.86 -12.36 -0.98
N ALA A 266 32.45 -11.10 -1.18
CA ALA A 266 33.35 -10.05 -1.61
C ALA A 266 34.41 -9.80 -0.50
N PRO A 267 35.61 -9.30 -0.81
CA PRO A 267 36.70 -9.09 0.16
C PRO A 267 36.43 -7.92 1.13
N TYR A 268 35.21 -7.80 1.66
CA TYR A 268 34.75 -6.75 2.57
C TYR A 268 34.61 -7.29 4.00
N ARG A 269 35.14 -6.56 4.99
CA ARG A 269 35.18 -6.98 6.41
C ARG A 269 34.55 -5.97 7.39
N GLY A 270 33.86 -4.94 6.88
CA GLY A 270 33.16 -3.97 7.71
C GLY A 270 31.79 -4.44 8.18
N ASP A 271 31.09 -3.54 8.87
CA ASP A 271 29.69 -3.70 9.25
C ASP A 271 28.79 -3.50 8.02
N ILE A 272 27.89 -4.46 7.78
CA ILE A 272 27.04 -4.50 6.58
C ILE A 272 25.57 -4.36 6.98
N THR A 273 24.87 -3.44 6.32
CA THR A 273 23.42 -3.29 6.40
C THR A 273 22.80 -3.58 5.03
N VAL A 274 21.84 -4.52 5.02
CA VAL A 274 21.07 -4.91 3.83
C VAL A 274 19.62 -4.90 4.25
N GLU A 275 18.79 -4.09 3.61
CA GLU A 275 17.36 -3.97 3.92
C GLU A 275 16.56 -3.59 2.67
N PHE A 276 15.32 -4.07 2.58
CA PHE A 276 14.37 -3.56 1.59
C PHE A 276 13.55 -2.41 2.16
N ILE A 277 13.65 -1.25 1.53
CA ILE A 277 12.90 -0.05 1.90
C ILE A 277 11.68 0.13 1.00
N THR A 278 10.56 0.53 1.61
CA THR A 278 9.36 0.93 0.87
C THR A 278 9.03 2.38 1.16
N SER A 279 8.96 3.20 0.12
CA SER A 279 8.60 4.63 0.19
C SER A 279 7.31 4.91 -0.60
N ALA A 280 6.72 6.09 -0.41
CA ALA A 280 5.42 6.46 -0.98
C ALA A 280 4.29 5.45 -0.64
N ASN A 281 4.38 4.81 0.53
CA ASN A 281 3.54 3.68 0.89
C ASN A 281 2.25 4.04 1.65
N LYS A 282 1.99 5.33 1.90
CA LYS A 282 0.82 5.77 2.66
C LYS A 282 0.17 7.00 2.04
N VAL A 283 -1.14 7.03 2.10
CA VAL A 283 -1.96 8.21 1.79
C VAL A 283 -2.66 8.63 3.08
N TYR A 284 -2.44 9.88 3.49
CA TYR A 284 -3.06 10.48 4.67
C TYR A 284 -4.10 11.49 4.24
N VAL A 285 -5.34 11.28 4.64
CA VAL A 285 -6.40 12.29 4.51
C VAL A 285 -6.69 12.85 5.88
N ARG A 286 -6.60 14.17 5.99
CA ARG A 286 -6.80 14.92 7.23
C ARG A 286 -7.80 16.05 6.99
N PRO A 287 -8.51 16.53 8.02
CA PRO A 287 -9.48 17.60 7.88
C PRO A 287 -8.82 18.93 7.59
N ASP A 288 -9.60 19.81 6.96
CA ASP A 288 -9.20 21.15 6.55
C ASP A 288 -9.22 22.19 7.69
N ASN A 289 -8.74 21.79 8.86
CA ASN A 289 -8.71 22.66 10.03
C ASN A 289 -7.35 23.35 10.15
N ARG A 290 -7.30 24.61 10.60
CA ARG A 290 -6.04 25.33 10.86
C ARG A 290 -5.10 24.53 11.77
N LEU A 291 -5.64 23.88 12.80
CA LEU A 291 -4.89 23.01 13.70
C LEU A 291 -4.32 21.78 12.99
N SER A 292 -5.09 21.17 12.09
CA SER A 292 -4.66 20.01 11.29
C SER A 292 -3.54 20.39 10.32
N ARG A 293 -3.69 21.50 9.59
CA ARG A 293 -2.65 22.05 8.69
C ARG A 293 -1.39 22.45 9.47
N LEU A 294 -1.54 23.13 10.61
CA LEU A 294 -0.42 23.54 11.47
C LEU A 294 0.35 22.31 11.99
N LEU A 295 -0.38 21.29 12.46
CA LEU A 295 0.19 20.03 12.93
C LEU A 295 0.72 19.15 11.79
N SER A 296 0.49 19.47 10.52
CA SER A 296 1.07 18.70 9.41
C SER A 296 2.54 19.07 9.19
N ASN A 297 2.89 20.34 9.43
CA ASN A 297 4.25 20.86 9.22
C ASN A 297 5.21 20.45 10.36
N LYS A 298 6.34 19.85 10.00
CA LYS A 298 7.39 19.37 10.93
C LYS A 298 7.94 20.52 11.81
N TRP A 299 8.09 21.72 11.27
CA TRP A 299 8.61 22.87 12.02
C TRP A 299 7.62 23.35 13.09
N PHE A 300 6.33 23.40 12.77
CA PHE A 300 5.30 23.77 13.74
C PHE A 300 5.09 22.70 14.81
N LYS A 301 5.21 21.40 14.48
CA LYS A 301 5.28 20.34 15.50
C LYS A 301 6.41 20.60 16.48
N PHE A 302 7.61 20.91 15.99
CA PHE A 302 8.75 21.24 16.84
C PHE A 302 8.48 22.48 17.70
N LEU A 303 7.91 23.55 17.14
CA LEU A 303 7.52 24.74 17.88
C LEU A 303 6.52 24.42 19.01
N THR A 304 5.50 23.59 18.75
CA THR A 304 4.53 23.19 19.78
C THR A 304 5.14 22.39 20.93
N ILE A 305 6.24 21.68 20.67
CA ILE A 305 7.01 20.97 21.71
C ILE A 305 7.81 21.97 22.55
N VAL A 306 8.53 22.89 21.89
CA VAL A 306 9.31 23.95 22.57
C VAL A 306 8.41 24.84 23.43
N LEU A 307 7.20 25.15 22.96
CA LEU A 307 6.22 25.93 23.70
C LEU A 307 5.42 25.13 24.75
N LEU A 308 5.73 23.84 24.96
CA LEU A 308 5.00 22.95 25.89
C LEU A 308 3.48 22.85 25.65
N ILE A 309 3.00 23.19 24.45
CA ILE A 309 1.59 23.09 24.05
C ILE A 309 1.26 21.64 23.61
N PHE A 310 2.25 20.92 23.08
CA PHE A 310 2.11 19.55 22.59
C PHE A 310 1.42 18.57 23.57
N PRO A 311 1.74 18.49 24.88
CA PRO A 311 1.05 17.59 25.80
C PRO A 311 -0.46 17.87 25.90
N PHE A 312 -0.89 19.13 25.80
CA PHE A 312 -2.31 19.49 25.81
C PHE A 312 -3.01 19.05 24.52
N ILE A 313 -2.37 19.23 23.36
CA ILE A 313 -2.88 18.73 22.07
C ILE A 313 -3.00 17.21 22.11
N TRP A 314 -2.02 16.52 22.67
CA TRP A 314 -2.06 15.07 22.84
C TRP A 314 -3.22 14.64 23.76
N LEU A 315 -3.41 15.32 24.89
CA LEU A 315 -4.49 15.04 25.82
C LEU A 315 -5.87 15.24 25.15
N PHE A 316 -6.03 16.35 24.41
CA PHE A 316 -7.23 16.63 23.62
C PHE A 316 -7.49 15.54 22.58
N LYS A 317 -6.45 15.17 21.80
CA LYS A 317 -6.54 14.12 20.79
C LYS A 317 -6.97 12.78 21.40
N ARG A 318 -6.51 12.48 22.61
CA ARG A 318 -6.71 11.20 23.29
C ARG A 318 -8.04 11.07 24.04
N PHE A 319 -8.42 12.09 24.80
CA PHE A 319 -9.52 11.99 25.79
C PHE A 319 -10.79 12.72 25.38
N HIS A 320 -10.71 13.69 24.46
CA HIS A 320 -11.89 14.43 24.04
C HIS A 320 -12.68 13.66 22.97
N ALA A 321 -14.01 13.63 23.09
CA ALA A 321 -14.88 12.91 22.15
C ALA A 321 -14.75 13.43 20.70
N GLN A 322 -14.61 14.75 20.54
CA GLN A 322 -14.37 15.41 19.24
C GLN A 322 -12.87 15.57 18.92
N GLY A 323 -11.99 14.95 19.71
CA GLY A 323 -10.54 15.09 19.58
C GLY A 323 -9.99 14.39 18.34
N GLY A 324 -9.21 13.33 18.57
CA GLY A 324 -8.56 12.57 17.52
C GLY A 324 -9.31 11.31 17.12
N GLY A 325 -9.24 10.97 15.84
CA GLY A 325 -9.54 9.62 15.36
C GLY A 325 -8.60 9.19 14.26
N THR A 326 -8.22 7.91 14.23
CA THR A 326 -7.43 7.36 13.14
C THR A 326 -8.17 6.16 12.56
N TRP A 327 -8.22 6.08 11.24
CA TRP A 327 -8.74 4.94 10.49
C TRP A 327 -7.59 4.36 9.68
N SER A 328 -7.15 3.16 10.06
CA SER A 328 -6.10 2.40 9.38
C SER A 328 -6.60 0.97 9.31
N VAL A 329 -7.50 0.76 8.35
CA VAL A 329 -8.35 -0.44 8.21
C VAL A 329 -8.25 -1.07 6.83
N CYS A 330 -7.65 -0.39 5.87
CA CYS A 330 -7.67 -0.77 4.47
C CYS A 330 -6.47 -0.23 3.71
N GLY A 331 -6.22 -0.80 2.55
CA GLY A 331 -5.08 -0.45 1.73
C GLY A 331 -5.07 -1.07 0.34
N GLY A 332 -3.99 -0.81 -0.38
CA GLY A 332 -3.68 -1.42 -1.66
C GLY A 332 -2.50 -2.38 -1.50
N ALA A 333 -2.64 -3.61 -1.95
CA ALA A 333 -1.57 -4.60 -1.94
C ALA A 333 -1.00 -4.74 -3.36
N TYR A 334 0.32 -4.76 -3.44
CA TYR A 334 1.08 -4.81 -4.68
C TYR A 334 1.95 -6.05 -4.67
N SER A 335 1.74 -6.94 -5.62
CA SER A 335 2.46 -8.21 -5.72
C SER A 335 3.72 -8.06 -6.57
N LEU A 336 4.85 -8.54 -6.07
CA LEU A 336 6.10 -8.71 -6.84
C LEU A 336 6.04 -9.93 -7.78
N LYS A 337 5.17 -10.89 -7.47
CA LYS A 337 4.84 -12.05 -8.31
C LYS A 337 3.35 -12.36 -8.20
N SER A 338 2.69 -12.53 -9.34
CA SER A 338 1.29 -12.92 -9.47
C SER A 338 1.19 -14.19 -10.31
N TRP A 339 0.21 -15.03 -10.02
CA TRP A 339 -0.15 -16.17 -10.88
C TRP A 339 -1.40 -15.75 -11.65
N ALA A 340 -1.25 -15.40 -12.93
CA ALA A 340 -2.39 -15.12 -13.77
C ALA A 340 -3.00 -16.45 -14.23
N HIS A 341 -4.32 -16.58 -14.09
CA HIS A 341 -5.07 -17.60 -14.80
C HIS A 341 -5.09 -17.20 -16.28
N GLU A 342 -4.59 -18.08 -17.15
CA GLU A 342 -4.69 -17.90 -18.60
C GLU A 342 -6.16 -18.10 -18.99
N GLU A 343 -6.83 -17.03 -19.43
CA GLU A 343 -8.10 -17.19 -20.13
C GLU A 343 -7.79 -17.94 -21.43
N PRO A 344 -8.50 -19.04 -21.73
CA PRO A 344 -8.27 -19.74 -22.98
C PRO A 344 -8.61 -18.79 -24.13
N GLU A 345 -7.61 -18.47 -24.95
CA GLU A 345 -7.78 -17.82 -26.26
C GLU A 345 -8.99 -18.42 -26.99
N PRO A 346 -9.90 -17.61 -27.57
CA PRO A 346 -10.97 -18.13 -28.40
C PRO A 346 -10.33 -18.79 -29.62
N THR A 347 -10.12 -20.10 -29.54
CA THR A 347 -9.60 -20.87 -30.66
C THR A 347 -10.69 -20.95 -31.73
N ASP A 348 -10.45 -20.28 -32.85
CA ASP A 348 -11.25 -20.42 -34.06
C ASP A 348 -11.37 -21.89 -34.44
N VAL A 349 -12.60 -22.39 -34.38
CA VAL A 349 -12.95 -23.77 -34.70
C VAL A 349 -12.79 -23.97 -36.20
N SER A 350 -11.67 -24.55 -36.63
CA SER A 350 -11.57 -25.22 -37.93
C SER A 350 -11.29 -26.72 -37.76
N VAL A 351 -12.34 -27.45 -38.10
CA VAL A 351 -12.55 -28.90 -38.08
C VAL A 351 -11.35 -29.72 -38.55
N SER A 352 -10.97 -30.73 -37.75
CA SER A 352 -10.52 -32.04 -38.27
C SER A 352 -10.79 -33.13 -37.23
N LYS A 353 -11.86 -33.89 -37.46
CA LYS A 353 -12.19 -35.12 -36.74
C LYS A 353 -11.14 -36.20 -37.05
N THR A 354 -10.43 -36.68 -36.03
CA THR A 354 -10.01 -38.09 -36.00
C THR A 354 -10.08 -38.62 -34.57
N VAL A 355 -10.77 -39.75 -34.42
CA VAL A 355 -11.09 -40.43 -33.16
C VAL A 355 -9.87 -41.20 -32.66
N ALA A 356 -9.43 -40.96 -31.42
CA ALA A 356 -8.87 -41.99 -30.54
C ALA A 356 -8.83 -41.51 -29.08
N SER A 357 -9.34 -42.37 -28.21
CA SER A 357 -9.51 -42.30 -26.76
C SER A 357 -8.21 -42.24 -25.94
N SER A 358 -8.14 -41.34 -24.95
CA SER A 358 -7.43 -41.57 -23.67
C SER A 358 -7.63 -40.43 -22.67
N SER A 359 -8.04 -40.80 -21.43
CA SER A 359 -7.93 -40.05 -20.16
C SER A 359 -8.42 -38.60 -20.11
N THR A 360 -9.66 -38.40 -19.64
CA THR A 360 -10.12 -37.11 -19.12
C THR A 360 -9.63 -36.95 -17.68
N ASP A 361 -8.35 -36.59 -17.53
CA ASP A 361 -7.89 -35.85 -16.35
C ASP A 361 -8.07 -34.37 -16.69
N PRO A 362 -8.75 -33.55 -15.87
CA PRO A 362 -8.77 -32.12 -16.10
C PRO A 362 -7.36 -31.59 -15.86
N SER A 363 -6.63 -31.31 -16.95
CA SER A 363 -5.35 -30.61 -16.88
C SER A 363 -5.53 -29.35 -16.02
N PRO A 364 -4.74 -29.16 -14.94
CA PRO A 364 -4.87 -27.97 -14.12
C PRO A 364 -4.69 -26.73 -14.99
N PRO A 365 -5.47 -25.66 -14.76
CA PRO A 365 -5.38 -24.44 -15.55
C PRO A 365 -3.93 -23.97 -15.60
N SER A 366 -3.41 -23.71 -16.80
CA SER A 366 -2.08 -23.15 -17.00
C SER A 366 -2.01 -21.81 -16.29
N ARG A 367 -1.32 -21.76 -15.15
CA ARG A 367 -1.05 -20.53 -14.40
C ARG A 367 0.27 -19.97 -14.89
N ARG A 368 0.24 -18.84 -15.58
CA ARG A 368 1.48 -18.13 -15.96
C ARG A 368 1.92 -17.26 -14.79
N LEU A 369 3.17 -17.41 -14.38
CA LEU A 369 3.78 -16.48 -13.43
C LEU A 369 3.98 -15.13 -14.13
N VAL A 370 3.33 -14.09 -13.61
CA VAL A 370 3.48 -12.69 -14.00
C VAL A 370 4.32 -11.98 -12.93
N GLY A 371 5.44 -11.39 -13.31
CA GLY A 371 6.39 -10.76 -12.40
C GLY A 371 7.70 -11.55 -12.24
N THR A 372 8.59 -11.08 -11.38
CA THR A 372 9.93 -11.68 -11.21
C THR A 372 9.95 -12.52 -9.93
N THR A 373 10.52 -13.74 -9.98
CA THR A 373 10.76 -14.50 -8.73
C THR A 373 11.95 -13.91 -7.98
N GLU A 374 11.93 -13.99 -6.65
CA GLU A 374 13.06 -13.57 -5.79
C GLU A 374 14.41 -14.17 -6.25
N GLY A 375 14.43 -15.46 -6.59
CA GLY A 375 15.64 -16.12 -7.08
C GLY A 375 16.06 -15.74 -8.52
N ALA A 376 15.12 -15.37 -9.39
CA ALA A 376 15.46 -14.83 -10.71
C ALA A 376 15.99 -13.41 -10.60
N TRP A 377 15.35 -12.57 -9.79
CA TRP A 377 15.81 -11.21 -9.51
C TRP A 377 17.21 -11.23 -8.88
N PHE A 378 17.42 -12.06 -7.85
CA PHE A 378 18.72 -12.18 -7.20
C PHE A 378 19.83 -12.62 -8.16
N ARG A 379 19.57 -13.63 -9.00
CA ARG A 379 20.54 -14.09 -10.00
C ARG A 379 20.93 -13.01 -11.00
N ARG A 380 20.00 -12.13 -11.37
CA ARG A 380 20.27 -10.97 -12.24
C ARG A 380 21.16 -9.94 -11.55
N TRP A 381 20.92 -9.68 -10.26
CA TRP A 381 21.57 -8.60 -9.54
C TRP A 381 22.85 -8.99 -8.79
N GLN A 382 23.10 -10.29 -8.53
CA GLN A 382 24.23 -10.74 -7.70
C GLN A 382 25.60 -10.23 -8.19
N SER A 383 25.86 -10.22 -9.51
CA SER A 383 27.14 -9.74 -10.05
C SER A 383 27.29 -8.24 -9.87
N THR A 384 26.21 -7.50 -10.14
CA THR A 384 26.15 -6.04 -9.97
C THR A 384 26.33 -5.64 -8.51
N ILE A 385 25.70 -6.35 -7.56
CA ILE A 385 25.87 -6.15 -6.12
C ILE A 385 27.33 -6.37 -5.72
N GLY A 386 27.92 -7.51 -6.12
CA GLY A 386 29.33 -7.80 -5.82
C GLY A 386 30.27 -6.73 -6.38
N ARG A 387 30.02 -6.28 -7.62
CA ARG A 387 30.80 -5.23 -8.27
C ARG A 387 30.65 -3.89 -7.56
N ALA A 388 29.43 -3.48 -7.20
CA ALA A 388 29.15 -2.24 -6.49
C ALA A 388 29.89 -2.16 -5.14
N VAL A 389 30.01 -3.29 -4.44
CA VAL A 389 30.79 -3.37 -3.19
C VAL A 389 32.29 -3.18 -3.47
N VAL A 390 32.84 -3.89 -4.45
CA VAL A 390 34.27 -3.82 -4.80
C VAL A 390 34.65 -2.42 -5.29
N THR A 391 33.78 -1.78 -6.09
CA THR A 391 34.00 -0.43 -6.61
C THR A 391 33.64 0.67 -5.62
N ARG A 392 33.19 0.33 -4.40
CA ARG A 392 32.75 1.29 -3.37
C ARG A 392 31.68 2.26 -3.89
N PHE A 393 30.74 1.72 -4.67
CA PHE A 393 29.73 2.51 -5.35
C PHE A 393 28.81 3.24 -4.37
N GLN A 394 28.44 4.46 -4.72
CA GLN A 394 27.56 5.31 -3.94
C GLN A 394 26.47 5.96 -4.83
N ASN A 395 25.21 5.84 -4.44
CA ASN A 395 24.10 6.60 -5.01
C ASN A 395 23.09 7.01 -3.93
N SER A 396 22.10 7.81 -4.33
CA SER A 396 20.97 8.21 -3.50
C SER A 396 19.73 7.38 -3.84
N PRO A 397 18.71 7.35 -2.96
CA PRO A 397 17.43 6.68 -3.24
C PRO A 397 16.74 7.17 -4.53
N SER A 398 16.92 8.45 -4.88
CA SER A 398 16.38 9.07 -6.10
C SER A 398 17.08 8.60 -7.38
N SER A 399 18.29 8.06 -7.26
CA SER A 399 19.14 7.61 -8.36
C SER A 399 19.45 6.12 -8.23
N ALA A 400 18.48 5.36 -7.70
CA ALA A 400 18.59 3.91 -7.56
C ALA A 400 18.84 3.24 -8.93
N MET A 401 19.62 2.17 -8.93
CA MET A 401 19.90 1.41 -10.13
C MET A 401 18.63 0.70 -10.60
N TYR A 402 18.18 1.00 -11.81
CA TYR A 402 17.05 0.32 -12.46
C TYR A 402 17.51 -0.76 -13.45
N THR A 403 18.80 -0.73 -13.82
CA THR A 403 19.43 -1.75 -14.65
C THR A 403 20.75 -2.23 -14.04
N THR A 404 21.16 -3.44 -14.43
CA THR A 404 22.45 -3.99 -14.02
C THR A 404 23.57 -3.17 -14.62
N MET A 405 24.67 -2.98 -13.89
CA MET A 405 25.79 -2.21 -14.43
C MET A 405 26.46 -2.88 -15.66
N GLU A 406 26.14 -4.14 -15.97
CA GLU A 406 26.56 -4.84 -17.20
C GLU A 406 25.75 -4.38 -18.44
N GLU A 407 24.48 -4.02 -18.26
CA GLU A 407 23.61 -3.50 -19.32
C GLU A 407 23.87 -2.01 -19.61
N ASP A 408 24.44 -1.28 -18.65
CA ASP A 408 24.87 0.14 -18.79
C ASP A 408 26.21 0.31 -19.53
N LEU A 409 26.89 -0.79 -19.89
CA LEU A 409 28.07 -0.70 -20.75
C LEU A 409 27.60 -0.26 -22.16
N PRO A 410 28.12 0.86 -22.71
CA PRO A 410 27.76 1.24 -24.07
C PRO A 410 28.08 0.08 -25.00
N GLN A 411 27.13 -0.30 -25.86
CA GLN A 411 27.23 -1.42 -26.81
C GLN A 411 28.52 -1.42 -27.66
N ALA A 412 29.21 -0.28 -27.73
CA ALA A 412 30.52 -0.13 -28.35
C ALA A 412 31.64 -0.99 -27.71
N GLN A 413 31.54 -1.38 -26.43
CA GLN A 413 32.59 -2.19 -25.77
C GLN A 413 32.41 -3.71 -25.94
N ILE A 414 31.27 -4.15 -26.50
CA ILE A 414 30.97 -5.56 -26.75
C ILE A 414 31.46 -6.01 -28.16
N LEU A 415 31.95 -5.06 -28.98
CA LEU A 415 32.37 -5.32 -30.37
C LEU A 415 33.89 -5.47 -30.59
N ASP A 416 34.75 -5.20 -29.61
CA ASP A 416 36.22 -5.35 -29.74
C ASP A 416 36.72 -6.77 -29.36
N GLY A 417 35.86 -7.77 -29.54
CA GLY A 417 36.15 -9.17 -29.26
C GLY A 417 36.20 -10.05 -30.50
N TYR A 418 36.90 -9.62 -31.57
CA TYR A 418 37.48 -10.49 -32.60
C TYR A 418 38.72 -9.84 -33.23
#